data_AF-A0A9E5YZC5-F1
#
_entry.id   AF-A0A9E5YZC5-F1
#
_cell.length_a   1.000
_cell.length_b   1.000
_cell.length_c   1.000
_cell.angle_alpha   90.00
_cell.angle_beta   90.00
_cell.angle_gamma   90.00
#
_symmetry.space_group_name_H-M   'P 1'
#
loop_
_entity.id
_entity.type
_entity.pdbx_description
1 polymer ?
#
loop_
_entity_poly.entity_id
_entity_poly.type
_entity_poly.pdbx_seq_one_letter_code
_entity_poly.pdbx_strand_id
1 'polypeptide(L)'
;MKDIFLKYLIEPIIKLFSVNKRNIVGFWIIIGVEFSLILLLPLNKFSGLKNIPESLNFLQKPITFIFSYPAYCKILFFIFIFILTYLIWLFRSGRLIIPSKKLKVAVALSPDNIASDSILTKTLLMTNSKLKSLNLLDNIHIFKIGTDLFNTNKDAEKYLKRKKINLVIHGNIHYGKKENKVIFNLKDFSFSYYIPQVPRNPGSMNMIKKDINLMLTHRNWIVEESNSLSGSEAIATNFVEILLSIIGIASSFSKDYINTSVLLIEKLLPFLEKQIEPYKRKIEINRNKKNITMPISLLRSGRLRSILINCYLNISDLFFEDKEYNKIIEFINKALKAGANKSYCYPSVPR
;
A
#
# COMPACT_ATOMS: atom_id res chain seq x y z
N MET A 1 -0.19 45.53 -1.00
CA MET A 1 1.00 44.66 -0.77
C MET A 1 0.66 43.34 -0.08
N LYS A 2 -0.13 43.33 1.01
CA LYS A 2 -0.59 42.09 1.69
C LYS A 2 -1.40 41.12 0.79
N ASP A 3 -2.37 41.63 0.01
CA ASP A 3 -3.21 40.76 -0.85
C ASP A 3 -2.46 40.21 -2.05
N ILE A 4 -1.46 40.94 -2.55
CA ILE A 4 -0.57 40.49 -3.62
C ILE A 4 0.35 39.36 -3.10
N PHE A 5 0.87 39.51 -1.89
CA PHE A 5 1.70 38.48 -1.25
C PHE A 5 0.91 37.17 -1.00
N LEU A 6 -0.33 37.29 -0.53
CA LEU A 6 -1.19 36.14 -0.26
C LEU A 6 -1.58 35.41 -1.56
N LYS A 7 -1.99 36.16 -2.58
CA LYS A 7 -2.53 35.59 -3.82
C LYS A 7 -1.44 35.06 -4.77
N TYR A 8 -0.33 35.77 -4.90
CA TYR A 8 0.70 35.42 -5.90
C TYR A 8 1.86 34.59 -5.34
N LEU A 9 2.03 34.51 -4.03
CA LEU A 9 3.14 33.78 -3.41
C LEU A 9 2.64 32.56 -2.62
N ILE A 10 1.63 32.73 -1.77
CA ILE A 10 1.12 31.65 -0.92
C ILE A 10 0.28 30.65 -1.72
N GLU A 11 -0.61 31.11 -2.62
CA GLU A 11 -1.49 30.22 -3.39
C GLU A 11 -0.71 29.25 -4.32
N PRO A 12 0.29 29.69 -5.10
CA PRO A 12 1.12 28.78 -5.89
C PRO A 12 1.96 27.85 -5.03
N ILE A 13 2.50 28.34 -3.89
CA ILE A 13 3.25 27.53 -2.94
C ILE A 13 2.35 26.43 -2.35
N ILE A 14 1.12 26.75 -1.91
CA ILE A 14 0.15 25.77 -1.40
C ILE A 14 -0.20 24.75 -2.48
N LYS A 15 -0.37 25.18 -3.73
CA LYS A 15 -0.67 24.30 -4.86
C LYS A 15 0.50 23.37 -5.18
N LEU A 16 1.74 23.87 -5.22
CA LEU A 16 2.96 23.07 -5.36
C LEU A 16 3.15 22.11 -4.18
N PHE A 17 2.84 22.57 -2.97
CA PHE A 17 2.82 21.74 -1.78
C PHE A 17 1.81 20.61 -1.96
N SER A 18 0.57 20.90 -2.36
CA SER A 18 -0.51 19.91 -2.46
C SER A 18 -0.16 18.69 -3.32
N VAL A 19 0.63 18.89 -4.38
CA VAL A 19 1.00 17.84 -5.34
C VAL A 19 2.27 17.06 -4.91
N ASN A 20 3.24 17.71 -4.24
CA ASN A 20 4.58 17.14 -4.05
C ASN A 20 5.09 17.04 -2.59
N LYS A 21 4.21 17.10 -1.57
CA LYS A 21 4.60 17.14 -0.12
C LYS A 21 5.61 16.08 0.33
N ARG A 22 5.70 14.95 -0.36
CA ARG A 22 6.48 13.77 0.06
C ARG A 22 7.83 13.63 -0.66
N ASN A 23 8.05 14.41 -1.72
CA ASN A 23 9.26 14.35 -2.51
C ASN A 23 10.30 15.38 -2.02
N ILE A 24 11.55 15.24 -2.47
CA ILE A 24 12.63 16.17 -2.13
C ILE A 24 12.36 17.60 -2.62
N VAL A 25 11.67 17.76 -3.76
CA VAL A 25 11.22 19.08 -4.23
C VAL A 25 10.24 19.71 -3.24
N GLY A 26 9.29 18.92 -2.72
CA GLY A 26 8.37 19.37 -1.67
C GLY A 26 9.11 19.80 -0.40
N PHE A 27 10.20 19.11 -0.05
CA PHE A 27 11.04 19.49 1.08
C PHE A 27 11.75 20.83 0.88
N TRP A 28 12.36 21.06 -0.28
CA TRP A 28 13.00 22.36 -0.55
C TRP A 28 12.00 23.52 -0.54
N ILE A 29 10.76 23.29 -0.94
CA ILE A 29 9.69 24.28 -0.83
C ILE A 29 9.35 24.56 0.64
N ILE A 30 9.27 23.52 1.49
CA ILE A 30 9.12 23.68 2.95
C ILE A 30 10.22 24.58 3.50
N ILE A 31 11.48 24.24 3.21
CA ILE A 31 12.63 25.00 3.70
C ILE A 31 12.57 26.44 3.19
N GLY A 32 12.27 26.64 1.91
CA GLY A 32 12.17 27.98 1.31
C GLY A 32 11.10 28.84 1.98
N VAL A 33 9.95 28.26 2.31
CA VAL A 33 8.87 28.93 3.05
C VAL A 33 9.32 29.25 4.48
N GLU A 34 9.88 28.29 5.20
CA GLU A 34 10.35 28.49 6.58
C GLU A 34 11.46 29.56 6.63
N PHE A 35 12.42 29.52 5.71
CA PHE A 35 13.49 30.50 5.60
C PHE A 35 12.96 31.89 5.24
N SER A 36 12.00 31.98 4.32
CA SER A 36 11.34 33.24 3.98
C SER A 36 10.60 33.82 5.18
N LEU A 37 9.93 32.99 5.99
CA LEU A 37 9.28 33.43 7.23
C LEU A 37 10.30 33.95 8.25
N ILE A 38 11.46 33.31 8.40
CA ILE A 38 12.53 33.78 9.28
C ILE A 38 13.07 35.14 8.82
N LEU A 39 13.26 35.34 7.51
CA LEU A 39 13.75 36.61 6.95
C LEU A 39 12.72 37.73 6.98
N LEU A 40 11.45 37.43 6.69
CA LEU A 40 10.35 38.41 6.62
C LEU A 40 9.80 38.81 7.99
N LEU A 41 10.06 38.02 9.03
CA LEU A 41 9.71 38.36 10.41
C LEU A 41 10.92 39.07 11.05
N PRO A 42 11.04 40.41 10.99
CA PRO A 42 12.17 41.10 11.63
C PRO A 42 12.16 40.77 13.13
N LEU A 43 13.20 40.05 13.57
CA LEU A 43 13.40 39.56 14.93
C LEU A 43 13.24 40.65 16.02
N ASN A 44 13.35 41.93 15.63
CA ASN A 44 13.34 43.10 16.52
C ASN A 44 12.22 44.13 16.28
N LYS A 45 11.27 43.96 15.35
CA LYS A 45 10.24 44.98 15.02
C LYS A 45 8.77 44.50 15.04
N PHE A 46 8.47 43.44 15.79
CA PHE A 46 7.08 43.00 16.01
C PHE A 46 6.45 43.70 17.22
N SER A 47 6.16 45.00 17.11
CA SER A 47 5.40 45.74 18.13
C SER A 47 3.89 45.84 17.83
N GLY A 48 3.37 45.13 16.81
CA GLY A 48 1.98 45.28 16.39
C GLY A 48 1.37 44.07 15.67
N LEU A 49 1.00 43.03 16.42
CA LEU A 49 0.05 42.00 15.97
C LEU A 49 -1.41 42.49 16.09
N LYS A 50 -1.70 43.76 15.79
CA LYS A 50 -3.07 44.30 15.91
C LYS A 50 -4.01 43.82 14.79
N ASN A 51 -3.47 43.34 13.67
CA ASN A 51 -4.26 42.95 12.49
C ASN A 51 -3.91 41.55 11.99
N ILE A 52 -4.09 40.54 12.85
CA ILE A 52 -4.11 39.13 12.41
C ILE A 52 -5.53 38.86 11.86
N PRO A 53 -5.69 38.23 10.69
CA PRO A 53 -7.01 37.81 10.20
C PRO A 53 -7.74 36.98 11.25
N GLU A 54 -9.05 37.18 11.43
CA GLU A 54 -9.84 36.46 12.45
C GLU A 54 -9.68 34.93 12.38
N SER A 55 -9.49 34.40 11.17
CA SER A 55 -9.24 32.97 10.91
C SER A 55 -7.96 32.42 11.55
N LEU A 56 -7.02 33.28 11.93
CA LEU A 56 -5.73 32.92 12.54
C LEU A 56 -5.61 33.45 13.98
N ASN A 57 -6.69 33.96 14.58
CA ASN A 57 -6.69 34.53 15.92
C ASN A 57 -6.27 33.49 17.00
N PHE A 58 -6.51 32.19 16.75
CA PHE A 58 -6.03 31.11 17.61
C PHE A 58 -4.48 31.04 17.71
N LEU A 59 -3.77 31.53 16.68
CA LEU A 59 -2.30 31.61 16.68
C LEU A 59 -1.78 32.89 17.36
N GLN A 60 -2.64 33.87 17.63
CA GLN A 60 -2.22 35.17 18.17
C GLN A 60 -1.50 35.03 19.51
N LYS A 61 -2.12 34.31 20.46
CA LYS A 61 -1.57 34.08 21.81
C LYS A 61 -0.21 33.35 21.81
N PRO A 62 -0.03 32.22 21.11
CA PRO A 62 1.28 31.56 21.08
C PRO A 62 2.33 32.44 20.39
N ILE A 63 1.99 33.15 19.31
CA ILE A 63 2.93 34.04 18.64
C ILE A 63 3.35 35.18 19.56
N THR A 64 2.42 35.91 20.22
CA THR A 64 2.81 36.98 21.14
C THR A 64 3.66 36.47 22.31
N PHE A 65 3.35 35.28 22.83
CA PHE A 65 4.16 34.64 23.88
C PHE A 65 5.60 34.40 23.41
N ILE A 66 5.80 33.77 22.24
CA ILE A 66 7.14 33.50 21.69
C ILE A 66 7.90 34.79 21.40
N PHE A 67 7.22 35.81 20.88
CA PHE A 67 7.86 37.07 20.49
C PHE A 67 8.22 37.99 21.66
N SER A 68 7.73 37.70 22.87
CA SER A 68 8.10 38.39 24.12
C SER A 68 9.49 38.02 24.63
N TYR A 69 10.06 36.90 24.16
CA TYR A 69 11.39 36.44 24.56
C TYR A 69 12.53 37.12 23.78
N PRO A 70 13.77 37.08 24.31
CA PRO A 70 14.95 37.60 23.61
C PRO A 70 15.18 36.97 22.22
N ALA A 71 15.98 37.63 21.39
CA ALA A 71 16.25 37.19 20.01
C ALA A 71 16.80 35.75 19.92
N TYR A 72 17.64 35.31 20.87
CA TYR A 72 18.17 33.95 20.88
C TYR A 72 17.09 32.87 21.09
N CYS A 73 16.06 33.15 21.92
CA CYS A 73 14.94 32.23 22.11
C CYS A 73 14.11 32.06 20.83
N LYS A 74 13.94 33.14 20.06
CA LYS A 74 13.24 33.11 18.77
C LYS A 74 14.01 32.22 17.77
N ILE A 75 15.33 32.38 17.70
CA ILE A 75 16.20 31.56 16.85
C ILE A 75 16.09 30.07 17.23
N LEU A 76 16.20 29.74 18.52
CA LEU A 76 16.04 28.37 19.01
C LEU A 76 14.66 27.78 18.68
N PHE A 77 13.60 28.58 18.80
CA PHE A 77 12.25 28.17 18.45
C PHE A 77 12.11 27.85 16.95
N PHE A 78 12.66 28.69 16.06
CA PHE A 78 12.65 28.41 14.62
C PHE A 78 13.48 27.17 14.26
N ILE A 79 14.64 26.98 14.90
CA ILE A 79 15.45 25.76 14.74
C ILE A 79 14.65 24.53 15.18
N PHE A 80 13.94 24.61 16.32
CA PHE A 80 13.11 23.52 16.80
C PHE A 80 11.97 23.19 15.83
N ILE A 81 11.26 24.20 15.31
CA ILE A 81 10.23 23.99 14.28
C ILE A 81 10.85 23.32 13.05
N PHE A 82 11.97 23.82 12.56
CA PHE A 82 12.65 23.26 11.39
C PHE A 82 12.97 21.77 11.59
N ILE A 83 13.55 21.41 12.75
CA ILE A 83 13.85 20.02 13.10
C ILE A 83 12.56 19.18 13.12
N LEU A 84 11.49 19.69 13.73
CA LEU A 84 10.20 19.00 13.80
C LEU A 84 9.59 18.80 12.40
N THR A 85 9.59 19.84 11.57
CA THR A 85 9.10 19.77 10.18
C THR A 85 9.92 18.78 9.36
N TYR A 86 11.25 18.81 9.51
CA TYR A 86 12.16 17.86 8.87
C TYR A 86 11.86 16.41 9.27
N LEU A 87 11.68 16.13 10.57
CA LEU A 87 11.30 14.82 11.07
C LEU A 87 9.95 14.38 10.50
N ILE A 88 8.93 15.25 10.55
CA ILE A 88 7.60 14.97 9.98
C ILE A 88 7.71 14.65 8.48
N TRP A 89 8.54 15.38 7.74
CA TRP A 89 8.77 15.11 6.32
C TRP A 89 9.50 13.78 6.10
N LEU A 90 10.52 13.45 6.89
CA LEU A 90 11.19 12.15 6.82
C LEU A 90 10.22 10.98 7.04
N PHE A 91 9.30 11.12 8.00
CA PHE A 91 8.24 10.14 8.23
C PHE A 91 7.24 10.08 7.07
N ARG A 92 6.70 11.22 6.63
CA ARG A 92 5.68 11.27 5.57
C ARG A 92 6.19 10.85 4.20
N SER A 93 7.46 11.07 3.94
CA SER A 93 8.13 10.65 2.71
C SER A 93 8.50 9.16 2.71
N GLY A 94 8.44 8.47 3.86
CA GLY A 94 8.85 7.07 3.98
C GLY A 94 10.36 6.88 4.17
N ARG A 95 11.16 7.95 4.17
CA ARG A 95 12.60 7.88 4.45
C ARG A 95 12.88 7.33 5.85
N LEU A 96 11.98 7.59 6.79
CA LEU A 96 11.98 6.99 8.11
C LEU A 96 10.67 6.20 8.33
N ILE A 97 10.79 4.94 8.75
CA ILE A 97 9.66 4.04 8.96
C ILE A 97 9.78 3.45 10.34
N ILE A 98 8.74 3.63 11.15
CA ILE A 98 8.67 3.09 12.51
C ILE A 98 8.64 1.56 12.43
N PRO A 99 9.48 0.83 13.19
CA PRO A 99 9.36 -0.62 13.30
C PRO A 99 7.98 -0.98 13.85
N SER A 100 7.30 -1.93 13.21
CA SER A 100 6.00 -2.41 13.66
C SER A 100 5.86 -3.89 13.32
N LYS A 101 5.01 -4.60 14.08
CA LYS A 101 4.67 -6.01 13.82
C LYS A 101 3.70 -6.17 12.64
N LYS A 102 3.08 -5.07 12.18
CA LYS A 102 2.15 -5.08 11.05
C LYS A 102 2.90 -5.29 9.74
N LEU A 103 2.27 -5.98 8.81
CA LEU A 103 2.69 -6.05 7.42
C LEU A 103 2.63 -4.65 6.81
N LYS A 104 3.72 -4.23 6.18
CA LYS A 104 3.87 -2.88 5.63
C LYS A 104 3.73 -2.91 4.13
N VAL A 105 2.82 -2.08 3.63
CA VAL A 105 2.61 -1.84 2.21
C VAL A 105 2.85 -0.36 1.94
N ALA A 106 3.87 -0.05 1.15
CA ALA A 106 4.18 1.32 0.76
C ALA A 106 3.66 1.62 -0.66
N VAL A 107 3.02 2.77 -0.83
CA VAL A 107 2.45 3.22 -2.11
C VAL A 107 3.16 4.50 -2.55
N ALA A 108 3.89 4.41 -3.66
CA ALA A 108 4.68 5.46 -4.28
C ALA A 108 4.19 5.71 -5.72
N LEU A 109 2.92 6.12 -5.85
CA LEU A 109 2.32 6.43 -7.14
C LEU A 109 2.36 7.93 -7.39
N SER A 110 2.96 8.36 -8.50
CA SER A 110 3.10 9.76 -8.91
C SER A 110 1.86 10.21 -9.68
N PRO A 111 1.03 11.10 -9.11
CA PRO A 111 -0.12 11.64 -9.81
C PRO A 111 0.29 12.78 -10.75
N ASP A 112 -0.20 12.76 -12.00
CA ASP A 112 0.05 13.85 -12.96
C ASP A 112 -0.55 15.19 -12.52
N ASN A 113 -1.66 15.16 -11.76
CA ASN A 113 -2.36 16.37 -11.31
C ASN A 113 -3.13 16.15 -10.00
N ILE A 114 -3.75 17.23 -9.49
CA ILE A 114 -4.52 17.24 -8.23
C ILE A 114 -5.72 16.28 -8.30
N ALA A 115 -6.38 16.15 -9.45
CA ALA A 115 -7.51 15.23 -9.62
C ALA A 115 -7.06 13.76 -9.52
N SER A 116 -5.91 13.41 -10.12
CA SER A 116 -5.29 12.10 -10.01
C SER A 116 -4.91 11.77 -8.55
N ASP A 117 -4.37 12.74 -7.78
CA ASP A 117 -4.07 12.50 -6.36
C ASP A 117 -5.35 12.33 -5.52
N SER A 118 -6.41 13.07 -5.85
CA SER A 118 -7.73 12.92 -5.21
C SER A 118 -8.28 11.51 -5.43
N ILE A 119 -8.24 11.00 -6.66
CA ILE A 119 -8.68 9.64 -7.00
C ILE A 119 -7.82 8.58 -6.34
N LEU A 120 -6.49 8.76 -6.32
CA LEU A 120 -5.60 7.86 -5.59
C LEU A 120 -5.94 7.83 -4.10
N THR A 121 -6.14 8.99 -3.49
CA THR A 121 -6.49 9.11 -2.07
C THR A 121 -7.82 8.41 -1.78
N LYS A 122 -8.84 8.67 -2.59
CA LYS A 122 -10.15 8.02 -2.49
C LYS A 122 -10.05 6.51 -2.63
N THR A 123 -9.29 6.03 -3.62
CA THR A 123 -9.05 4.60 -3.85
C THR A 123 -8.37 3.94 -2.65
N LEU A 124 -7.32 4.55 -2.08
CA LEU A 124 -6.63 4.01 -0.91
C LEU A 124 -7.51 4.00 0.35
N LEU A 125 -8.37 5.01 0.52
CA LEU A 125 -9.36 5.02 1.61
C LEU A 125 -10.35 3.85 1.47
N MET A 126 -10.83 3.60 0.24
CA MET A 126 -11.70 2.45 -0.05
C MET A 126 -10.98 1.11 0.16
N THR A 127 -9.71 1.01 -0.22
CA THR A 127 -8.88 -0.18 0.06
C THR A 127 -8.78 -0.43 1.56
N ASN A 128 -8.50 0.60 2.37
CA ASN A 128 -8.48 0.47 3.83
C ASN A 128 -9.83 0.08 4.42
N SER A 129 -10.95 0.62 3.89
CA SER A 129 -12.29 0.23 4.30
C SER A 129 -12.58 -1.24 4.01
N LYS A 130 -12.20 -1.74 2.83
CA LYS A 130 -12.34 -3.16 2.48
C LYS A 130 -11.44 -4.05 3.35
N LEU A 131 -10.21 -3.63 3.65
CA LEU A 131 -9.36 -4.36 4.62
C LEU A 131 -9.97 -4.37 6.03
N LYS A 132 -10.64 -3.29 6.44
CA LYS A 132 -11.40 -3.25 7.69
C LYS A 132 -12.53 -4.28 7.70
N SER A 133 -13.30 -4.39 6.61
CA SER A 133 -14.38 -5.39 6.51
C SER A 133 -13.88 -6.84 6.54
N LEU A 134 -12.59 -7.05 6.25
CA LEU A 134 -11.93 -8.37 6.35
C LEU A 134 -11.25 -8.60 7.70
N ASN A 135 -11.35 -7.66 8.64
CA ASN A 135 -10.65 -7.65 9.94
C ASN A 135 -9.12 -7.76 9.80
N LEU A 136 -8.53 -7.02 8.85
CA LEU A 136 -7.08 -7.06 8.55
C LEU A 136 -6.33 -5.77 8.88
N LEU A 137 -6.99 -4.73 9.38
CA LEU A 137 -6.31 -3.45 9.73
C LEU A 137 -5.31 -3.57 10.88
N ASP A 138 -5.50 -4.56 11.75
CA ASP A 138 -4.53 -4.84 12.82
C ASP A 138 -3.31 -5.58 12.32
N ASN A 139 -3.40 -6.23 11.16
CA ASN A 139 -2.32 -6.98 10.54
C ASN A 139 -1.59 -6.19 9.45
N ILE A 140 -2.26 -5.25 8.77
CA ILE A 140 -1.73 -4.57 7.57
C ILE A 140 -1.76 -3.06 7.76
N HIS A 141 -0.64 -2.41 7.41
CA HIS A 141 -0.52 -0.95 7.36
C HIS A 141 -0.15 -0.51 5.94
N ILE A 142 -1.09 0.17 5.29
CA ILE A 142 -0.88 0.80 3.97
C ILE A 142 -0.56 2.28 4.18
N PHE A 143 0.54 2.77 3.60
CA PHE A 143 0.91 4.18 3.68
C PHE A 143 1.50 4.68 2.36
N LYS A 144 1.19 5.93 2.02
CA LYS A 144 1.83 6.62 0.90
C LYS A 144 3.27 7.01 1.27
N ILE A 145 4.18 7.04 0.30
CA ILE A 145 5.57 7.50 0.45
C ILE A 145 5.97 8.40 -0.74
N GLY A 146 7.17 9.00 -0.69
CA GLY A 146 7.69 9.81 -1.78
C GLY A 146 7.96 8.97 -3.04
N THR A 147 7.65 9.51 -4.21
CA THR A 147 7.84 8.83 -5.50
C THR A 147 9.30 8.92 -5.97
N ASP A 148 10.02 9.93 -5.49
CA ASP A 148 11.45 10.16 -5.72
C ASP A 148 12.38 9.16 -5.03
N LEU A 149 11.82 8.22 -4.26
CA LEU A 149 12.60 7.15 -3.62
C LEU A 149 13.03 6.05 -4.59
N PHE A 150 12.34 5.87 -5.71
CA PHE A 150 12.59 4.78 -6.65
C PHE A 150 12.59 5.29 -8.08
N ASN A 151 13.73 5.17 -8.76
CA ASN A 151 13.80 5.38 -10.20
C ASN A 151 13.70 4.05 -10.97
N THR A 152 14.02 2.93 -10.30
CA THR A 152 14.00 1.58 -10.89
C THR A 152 13.38 0.55 -9.95
N ASN A 153 12.93 -0.58 -10.50
CA ASN A 153 12.47 -1.73 -9.70
C ASN A 153 13.57 -2.24 -8.74
N LYS A 154 14.84 -2.16 -9.14
CA LYS A 154 15.98 -2.53 -8.29
C LYS A 154 16.09 -1.65 -7.05
N ASP A 155 15.76 -0.37 -7.16
CA ASP A 155 15.78 0.55 -6.02
C ASP A 155 14.64 0.25 -5.03
N ALA A 156 13.46 -0.07 -5.56
CA ALA A 156 12.32 -0.52 -4.77
C ALA A 156 12.64 -1.82 -4.01
N GLU A 157 13.29 -2.80 -4.66
CA GLU A 157 13.78 -4.03 -4.03
C GLU A 157 14.81 -3.78 -2.91
N LYS A 158 15.79 -2.90 -3.14
CA LYS A 158 16.77 -2.51 -2.12
C LYS A 158 16.08 -1.84 -0.92
N TYR A 159 15.10 -0.99 -1.19
CA TYR A 159 14.36 -0.29 -0.15
C TYR A 159 13.50 -1.25 0.70
N LEU A 160 12.81 -2.20 0.07
CA LEU A 160 12.05 -3.26 0.76
C LEU A 160 12.92 -3.97 1.80
N LYS A 161 14.12 -4.41 1.39
CA LYS A 161 15.09 -5.11 2.26
C LYS A 161 15.59 -4.21 3.39
N ARG A 162 16.01 -2.99 3.07
CA ARG A 162 16.56 -2.03 4.06
C ARG A 162 15.54 -1.61 5.11
N LYS A 163 14.29 -1.38 4.70
CA LYS A 163 13.23 -0.86 5.57
C LYS A 163 12.30 -1.93 6.14
N LYS A 164 12.55 -3.21 5.83
CA LYS A 164 11.72 -4.36 6.24
C LYS A 164 10.24 -4.13 5.89
N ILE A 165 9.98 -3.78 4.62
CA ILE A 165 8.64 -3.59 4.07
C ILE A 165 8.28 -4.85 3.28
N ASN A 166 7.00 -5.25 3.30
CA ASN A 166 6.54 -6.46 2.63
C ASN A 166 6.26 -6.24 1.14
N LEU A 167 5.70 -5.07 0.80
CA LEU A 167 5.28 -4.74 -0.57
C LEU A 167 5.43 -3.23 -0.84
N VAL A 168 5.98 -2.91 -2.01
CA VAL A 168 6.06 -1.55 -2.56
C VAL A 168 5.32 -1.54 -3.89
N ILE A 169 4.38 -0.61 -4.02
CA ILE A 169 3.68 -0.30 -5.27
C ILE A 169 4.23 1.04 -5.74
N HIS A 170 4.85 1.10 -6.91
CA HIS A 170 5.43 2.35 -7.41
C HIS A 170 5.21 2.54 -8.91
N GLY A 171 5.04 3.77 -9.35
CA GLY A 171 4.72 4.09 -10.74
C GLY A 171 3.98 5.41 -10.91
N ASN A 172 3.28 5.57 -12.03
CA ASN A 172 2.61 6.81 -12.40
C ASN A 172 1.10 6.62 -12.55
N ILE A 173 0.35 7.70 -12.34
CA ILE A 173 -1.10 7.76 -12.59
C ILE A 173 -1.34 8.79 -13.67
N HIS A 174 -1.66 8.27 -14.85
CA HIS A 174 -1.81 9.10 -16.03
C HIS A 174 -3.19 9.72 -16.12
N TYR A 175 -3.23 11.03 -16.30
CA TYR A 175 -4.44 11.76 -16.64
C TYR A 175 -4.55 11.90 -18.15
N GLY A 176 -5.68 11.48 -18.73
CA GLY A 176 -5.86 11.54 -20.18
C GLY A 176 -7.32 11.66 -20.59
N LYS A 177 -7.53 11.78 -21.91
CA LYS A 177 -8.86 11.69 -22.52
C LYS A 177 -8.90 10.47 -23.44
N LYS A 178 -9.97 9.68 -23.35
CA LYS A 178 -10.26 8.58 -24.27
C LYS A 178 -11.72 8.69 -24.70
N GLU A 179 -11.97 8.71 -26.01
CA GLU A 179 -13.34 8.78 -26.56
C GLU A 179 -14.16 9.93 -25.94
N ASN A 180 -13.57 11.12 -25.84
CA ASN A 180 -14.12 12.32 -25.18
C ASN A 180 -14.40 12.22 -23.67
N LYS A 181 -14.09 11.09 -23.02
CA LYS A 181 -14.16 10.96 -21.56
C LYS A 181 -12.82 11.21 -20.92
N VAL A 182 -12.83 11.88 -19.77
CA VAL A 182 -11.65 12.01 -18.92
C VAL A 182 -11.41 10.70 -18.19
N ILE A 183 -10.18 10.19 -18.29
CA ILE A 183 -9.76 8.93 -17.69
C ILE A 183 -8.52 9.12 -16.83
N PHE A 184 -8.46 8.34 -15.76
CA PHE A 184 -7.30 8.19 -14.90
C PHE A 184 -6.81 6.76 -15.04
N ASN A 185 -5.62 6.62 -15.60
CA ASN A 185 -5.05 5.34 -15.96
C ASN A 185 -3.92 4.98 -15.00
N LEU A 186 -4.14 3.95 -14.18
CA LEU A 186 -3.15 3.39 -13.28
C LEU A 186 -2.54 2.12 -13.93
N LYS A 187 -1.97 2.20 -15.14
CA LYS A 187 -1.34 1.02 -15.77
C LYS A 187 0.17 0.98 -15.59
N ASP A 188 0.80 2.13 -15.44
CA ASP A 188 2.26 2.25 -15.43
C ASP A 188 2.80 2.20 -14.01
N PHE A 189 2.51 1.11 -13.31
CA PHE A 189 3.08 0.83 -11.99
C PHE A 189 3.54 -0.61 -11.84
N SER A 190 4.50 -0.80 -10.95
CA SER A 190 5.15 -2.06 -10.64
C SER A 190 4.94 -2.45 -9.18
N PHE A 191 4.95 -3.77 -8.93
CA PHE A 191 4.94 -4.34 -7.60
C PHE A 191 6.31 -4.93 -7.29
N SER A 192 6.94 -4.44 -6.24
CA SER A 192 8.14 -5.05 -5.66
C SER A 192 7.75 -5.68 -4.32
N TYR A 193 8.12 -6.93 -4.07
CA TYR A 193 7.72 -7.67 -2.88
C TYR A 193 8.90 -8.36 -2.20
N TYR A 194 8.77 -8.56 -0.90
CA TYR A 194 9.76 -9.26 -0.09
C TYR A 194 9.34 -10.73 0.11
N ILE A 195 10.26 -11.64 -0.17
CA ILE A 195 10.13 -13.06 0.17
C ILE A 195 10.99 -13.31 1.41
N PRO A 196 10.39 -13.64 2.58
CA PRO A 196 11.12 -13.79 3.83
C PRO A 196 12.25 -14.81 3.78
N GLN A 197 12.00 -15.92 3.09
CA GLN A 197 12.97 -16.99 2.93
C GLN A 197 12.97 -17.44 1.48
N VAL A 198 14.09 -17.23 0.79
CA VAL A 198 14.24 -17.68 -0.60
C VAL A 198 14.22 -19.21 -0.60
N PRO A 199 13.32 -19.86 -1.37
CA PRO A 199 13.29 -21.30 -1.45
C PRO A 199 14.65 -21.82 -1.93
N ARG A 200 15.15 -22.90 -1.29
CA ARG A 200 16.41 -23.55 -1.72
C ARG A 200 16.31 -24.09 -3.15
N ASN A 201 15.11 -24.48 -3.57
CA ASN A 201 14.85 -24.99 -4.92
C ASN A 201 14.50 -23.84 -5.90
N PRO A 202 15.29 -23.60 -6.96
CA PRO A 202 15.01 -22.58 -7.97
C PRO A 202 13.66 -22.79 -8.69
N GLY A 203 13.19 -24.03 -8.81
CA GLY A 203 11.86 -24.35 -9.37
C GLY A 203 10.72 -23.74 -8.57
N SER A 204 10.82 -23.75 -7.23
CA SER A 204 9.81 -23.15 -6.34
C SER A 204 9.78 -21.62 -6.47
N MET A 205 10.94 -20.98 -6.64
CA MET A 205 11.00 -19.53 -6.89
C MET A 205 10.32 -19.14 -8.20
N ASN A 206 10.50 -19.94 -9.25
CA ASN A 206 9.81 -19.72 -10.53
C ASN A 206 8.29 -19.94 -10.42
N MET A 207 7.85 -20.89 -9.61
CA MET A 207 6.43 -21.12 -9.32
C MET A 207 5.80 -19.93 -8.59
N ILE A 208 6.47 -19.38 -7.56
CA ILE A 208 6.03 -18.16 -6.86
C ILE A 208 5.86 -17.00 -7.83
N LYS A 209 6.85 -16.77 -8.71
CA LYS A 209 6.77 -15.70 -9.72
C LYS A 209 5.60 -15.89 -10.67
N LYS A 210 5.36 -17.13 -11.13
CA LYS A 210 4.21 -17.46 -11.99
C LYS A 210 2.88 -17.20 -11.28
N ASP A 211 2.77 -17.58 -10.02
CA ASP A 211 1.56 -17.37 -9.22
C ASP A 211 1.29 -15.88 -8.99
N ILE A 212 2.33 -15.11 -8.66
CA ILE A 212 2.20 -13.65 -8.52
C ILE A 212 1.80 -13.00 -9.84
N ASN A 213 2.42 -13.39 -10.96
CA ASN A 213 2.06 -12.87 -12.28
C ASN A 213 0.60 -13.17 -12.63
N LEU A 214 0.10 -14.37 -12.31
CA LEU A 214 -1.30 -14.72 -12.48
C LEU A 214 -2.25 -13.76 -11.72
N MET A 215 -1.86 -13.34 -10.50
CA MET A 215 -2.65 -12.40 -9.69
C MET A 215 -2.64 -10.98 -10.24
N LEU A 216 -1.58 -10.60 -10.95
CA LEU A 216 -1.39 -9.25 -11.51
C LEU A 216 -2.04 -9.05 -12.88
N THR A 217 -2.03 -10.07 -13.74
CA THR A 217 -2.50 -9.96 -15.14
C THR A 217 -4.00 -9.67 -15.24
N HIS A 218 -4.49 -9.18 -16.38
CA HIS A 218 -5.93 -9.06 -16.71
C HIS A 218 -6.79 -8.35 -15.64
N ARG A 219 -6.42 -7.11 -15.32
CA ARG A 219 -7.21 -6.23 -14.43
C ARG A 219 -7.46 -4.89 -15.10
N ASN A 220 -8.63 -4.31 -14.84
CA ASN A 220 -8.94 -2.97 -15.28
C ASN A 220 -8.42 -1.95 -14.24
N TRP A 221 -7.54 -1.07 -14.70
CA TRP A 221 -6.92 -0.03 -13.88
C TRP A 221 -7.32 1.39 -14.33
N ILE A 222 -8.42 1.50 -15.08
CA ILE A 222 -8.91 2.77 -15.61
C ILE A 222 -10.10 3.23 -14.77
N VAL A 223 -10.06 4.49 -14.35
CA VAL A 223 -11.21 5.19 -13.75
C VAL A 223 -11.69 6.24 -14.75
N GLU A 224 -12.96 6.18 -15.13
CA GLU A 224 -13.61 7.27 -15.87
C GLU A 224 -14.08 8.34 -14.87
N GLU A 225 -13.89 9.62 -15.18
CA GLU A 225 -14.29 10.72 -14.29
C GLU A 225 -15.80 10.70 -13.99
N SER A 226 -16.61 10.48 -15.03
CA SER A 226 -18.07 10.36 -14.97
C SER A 226 -18.55 9.26 -14.03
N ASN A 227 -17.70 8.25 -13.77
CA ASN A 227 -18.01 7.13 -12.90
C ASN A 227 -16.89 6.90 -11.85
N SER A 228 -16.35 8.01 -11.35
CA SER A 228 -15.17 7.97 -10.47
C SER A 228 -15.37 7.16 -9.20
N LEU A 229 -16.60 7.09 -8.67
CA LEU A 229 -16.91 6.31 -7.47
C LEU A 229 -16.77 4.80 -7.71
N SER A 230 -17.50 4.25 -8.69
CA SER A 230 -17.45 2.81 -8.94
C SER A 230 -16.10 2.39 -9.54
N GLY A 231 -15.47 3.24 -10.35
CA GLY A 231 -14.12 2.99 -10.86
C GLY A 231 -13.07 2.93 -9.73
N SER A 232 -13.13 3.87 -8.77
CA SER A 232 -12.26 3.82 -7.58
C SER A 232 -12.53 2.58 -6.74
N GLU A 233 -13.79 2.14 -6.63
CA GLU A 233 -14.13 0.92 -5.88
C GLU A 233 -13.60 -0.35 -6.57
N ALA A 234 -13.68 -0.43 -7.89
CA ALA A 234 -13.14 -1.55 -8.66
C ALA A 234 -11.61 -1.62 -8.51
N ILE A 235 -10.91 -0.48 -8.59
CA ILE A 235 -9.47 -0.43 -8.34
C ILE A 235 -9.13 -0.76 -6.89
N ALA A 236 -9.90 -0.26 -5.92
CA ALA A 236 -9.68 -0.59 -4.52
C ALA A 236 -9.80 -2.09 -4.26
N THR A 237 -10.76 -2.75 -4.93
CA THR A 237 -10.95 -4.20 -4.92
C THR A 237 -9.74 -4.92 -5.51
N ASN A 238 -9.26 -4.48 -6.69
CA ASN A 238 -8.04 -5.00 -7.30
C ASN A 238 -6.82 -4.87 -6.36
N PHE A 239 -6.67 -3.73 -5.68
CA PHE A 239 -5.62 -3.54 -4.70
C PHE A 239 -5.72 -4.54 -3.56
N VAL A 240 -6.89 -4.69 -2.91
CA VAL A 240 -7.06 -5.66 -1.81
C VAL A 240 -6.66 -7.06 -2.27
N GLU A 241 -7.16 -7.50 -3.43
CA GLU A 241 -6.84 -8.84 -3.94
C GLU A 241 -5.36 -9.03 -4.19
N ILE A 242 -4.70 -8.09 -4.85
CA ILE A 242 -3.29 -8.20 -5.19
C ILE A 242 -2.42 -8.12 -3.94
N LEU A 243 -2.68 -7.18 -3.05
CA LEU A 243 -1.92 -7.00 -1.81
C LEU A 243 -1.93 -8.28 -0.97
N LEU A 244 -3.13 -8.82 -0.73
CA LEU A 244 -3.30 -10.03 0.07
C LEU A 244 -2.73 -11.27 -0.64
N SER A 245 -2.92 -11.38 -1.96
CA SER A 245 -2.39 -12.51 -2.74
C SER A 245 -0.86 -12.50 -2.75
N ILE A 246 -0.22 -11.38 -3.09
CA ILE A 246 1.24 -11.30 -3.20
C ILE A 246 1.89 -11.61 -1.84
N ILE A 247 1.41 -10.96 -0.77
CA ILE A 247 1.98 -11.16 0.55
C ILE A 247 1.71 -12.58 1.07
N GLY A 248 0.50 -13.11 0.85
CA GLY A 248 0.15 -14.49 1.20
C GLY A 248 1.04 -15.50 0.48
N ILE A 249 1.12 -15.42 -0.86
CA ILE A 249 1.96 -16.31 -1.68
C ILE A 249 3.43 -16.22 -1.26
N ALA A 250 3.98 -15.01 -1.12
CA ALA A 250 5.38 -14.80 -0.73
C ALA A 250 5.70 -15.36 0.67
N SER A 251 4.71 -15.38 1.57
CA SER A 251 4.87 -15.86 2.96
C SER A 251 4.63 -17.36 3.12
N SER A 252 4.02 -18.03 2.13
CA SER A 252 3.58 -19.43 2.22
C SER A 252 4.72 -20.46 2.32
N PHE A 253 5.94 -20.06 1.98
CA PHE A 253 7.10 -20.95 1.91
C PHE A 253 8.06 -20.85 3.11
N SER A 254 7.75 -20.00 4.10
CA SER A 254 8.60 -19.82 5.27
C SER A 254 7.88 -20.27 6.53
N LYS A 255 8.54 -21.12 7.33
CA LYS A 255 8.01 -21.66 8.62
C LYS A 255 7.53 -20.53 9.54
N ASP A 256 8.30 -19.44 9.63
CA ASP A 256 8.00 -18.31 10.50
C ASP A 256 6.80 -17.46 10.03
N TYR A 257 6.46 -17.52 8.74
CA TYR A 257 5.46 -16.66 8.10
C TYR A 257 4.24 -17.42 7.59
N ILE A 258 4.21 -18.75 7.69
CA ILE A 258 3.13 -19.58 7.14
C ILE A 258 1.76 -19.26 7.76
N ASN A 259 1.71 -18.96 9.06
CA ASN A 259 0.49 -18.52 9.74
C ASN A 259 -0.03 -17.20 9.19
N THR A 260 0.88 -16.30 8.79
CA THR A 260 0.51 -15.05 8.13
C THR A 260 -0.08 -15.34 6.75
N SER A 261 0.53 -16.25 5.98
CA SER A 261 -0.02 -16.68 4.68
C SER A 261 -1.45 -17.23 4.82
N VAL A 262 -1.65 -18.16 5.75
CA VAL A 262 -2.97 -18.77 6.02
C VAL A 262 -4.00 -17.69 6.34
N LEU A 263 -3.70 -16.80 7.30
CA LEU A 263 -4.61 -15.72 7.68
C LEU A 263 -5.03 -14.86 6.49
N LEU A 264 -4.08 -14.44 5.66
CA LEU A 264 -4.37 -13.56 4.52
C LEU A 264 -5.21 -14.28 3.45
N ILE A 265 -4.86 -15.53 3.13
CA ILE A 265 -5.54 -16.29 2.08
C ILE A 265 -6.94 -16.75 2.53
N GLU A 266 -7.10 -17.17 3.79
CA GLU A 266 -8.41 -17.53 4.36
C GLU A 266 -9.40 -16.36 4.32
N LYS A 267 -8.93 -15.12 4.59
CA LYS A 267 -9.78 -13.93 4.51
C LYS A 267 -10.07 -13.51 3.06
N LEU A 268 -9.11 -13.72 2.16
CA LEU A 268 -9.23 -13.34 0.75
C LEU A 268 -10.15 -14.29 -0.05
N LEU A 269 -10.13 -15.60 0.21
CA LEU A 269 -10.87 -16.57 -0.61
C LEU A 269 -12.39 -16.31 -0.64
N PRO A 270 -13.09 -16.14 0.50
CA PRO A 270 -14.52 -15.81 0.49
C PRO A 270 -14.81 -14.48 -0.22
N PHE A 271 -13.89 -13.52 -0.11
CA PHE A 271 -14.00 -12.23 -0.80
C PHE A 271 -13.94 -12.39 -2.32
N LEU A 272 -13.05 -13.25 -2.83
CA LEU A 272 -12.96 -13.57 -4.26
C LEU A 272 -14.17 -14.39 -4.74
N GLU A 273 -14.61 -15.38 -3.96
CA GLU A 273 -15.67 -16.30 -4.36
C GLU A 273 -17.03 -15.61 -4.54
N LYS A 274 -17.34 -14.62 -3.70
CA LYS A 274 -18.53 -13.77 -3.85
C LYS A 274 -18.55 -13.01 -5.19
N GLN A 275 -17.39 -12.60 -5.69
CA GLN A 275 -17.29 -11.91 -6.98
C GLN A 275 -17.38 -12.87 -8.18
N ILE A 276 -17.04 -14.15 -7.98
CA ILE A 276 -16.98 -15.18 -9.03
C ILE A 276 -18.33 -15.87 -9.21
N GLU A 277 -19.21 -15.87 -8.20
CA GLU A 277 -20.52 -16.53 -8.24
C GLU A 277 -21.33 -16.33 -9.54
N PRO A 278 -21.41 -15.13 -10.13
CA PRO A 278 -22.13 -14.91 -11.39
C PRO A 278 -21.53 -15.65 -12.60
N TYR A 279 -20.27 -16.06 -12.52
CA TYR A 279 -19.47 -16.57 -13.65
C TYR A 279 -19.11 -18.05 -13.55
N LYS A 280 -19.49 -18.74 -12.45
CA LYS A 280 -19.17 -20.17 -12.24
C LYS A 280 -19.65 -21.09 -13.37
N ARG A 281 -20.64 -20.67 -14.17
CA ARG A 281 -21.22 -21.46 -15.28
C ARG A 281 -20.43 -21.40 -16.61
N LYS A 282 -19.30 -20.69 -16.69
CA LYS A 282 -18.56 -20.47 -17.96
C LYS A 282 -17.32 -21.35 -18.14
N ILE A 283 -17.26 -22.54 -17.51
CA ILE A 283 -16.16 -23.48 -17.75
C ILE A 283 -16.50 -24.31 -18.99
N GLU A 284 -15.73 -24.13 -20.05
CA GLU A 284 -15.88 -24.89 -21.28
C GLU A 284 -14.78 -25.94 -21.36
N ILE A 285 -15.17 -27.22 -21.37
CA ILE A 285 -14.24 -28.34 -21.50
C ILE A 285 -14.34 -28.84 -22.94
N ASN A 286 -13.31 -28.60 -23.74
CA ASN A 286 -13.22 -29.18 -25.06
C ASN A 286 -12.33 -30.43 -24.98
N ARG A 287 -12.99 -31.59 -24.84
CA ARG A 287 -12.34 -32.90 -24.71
C ARG A 287 -11.47 -33.26 -25.92
N ASN A 288 -11.85 -32.78 -27.12
CA ASN A 288 -11.15 -33.10 -28.37
C ASN A 288 -9.80 -32.38 -28.47
N LYS A 289 -9.72 -31.14 -27.99
CA LYS A 289 -8.47 -30.35 -27.99
C LYS A 289 -7.69 -30.44 -26.66
N LYS A 290 -8.15 -31.27 -25.70
CA LYS A 290 -7.60 -31.39 -24.34
C LYS A 290 -7.37 -30.03 -23.67
N ASN A 291 -8.22 -29.04 -23.95
CA ASN A 291 -8.13 -27.71 -23.37
C ASN A 291 -9.37 -27.38 -22.55
N ILE A 292 -9.14 -26.64 -21.48
CA ILE A 292 -10.17 -26.15 -20.57
C ILE A 292 -10.11 -24.63 -20.63
N THR A 293 -11.21 -24.01 -21.05
CA THR A 293 -11.35 -22.56 -21.00
C THR A 293 -12.09 -22.21 -19.71
N MET A 294 -11.48 -21.35 -18.89
CA MET A 294 -12.08 -20.88 -17.65
C MET A 294 -11.84 -19.39 -17.43
N PRO A 295 -12.73 -18.69 -16.73
CA PRO A 295 -12.49 -17.30 -16.34
C PRO A 295 -11.21 -17.15 -15.50
N ILE A 296 -10.43 -16.11 -15.78
CA ILE A 296 -9.17 -15.83 -15.07
C ILE A 296 -9.37 -15.69 -13.54
N SER A 297 -10.52 -15.16 -13.12
CA SER A 297 -10.89 -15.02 -11.71
C SER A 297 -11.05 -16.37 -11.00
N LEU A 298 -11.64 -17.36 -11.69
CA LEU A 298 -11.75 -18.74 -11.20
C LEU A 298 -10.36 -19.38 -11.07
N LEU A 299 -9.49 -19.17 -12.06
CA LEU A 299 -8.11 -19.67 -12.03
C LEU A 299 -7.33 -19.09 -10.83
N ARG A 300 -7.47 -17.77 -10.57
CA ARG A 300 -6.85 -17.13 -9.41
C ARG A 300 -7.34 -17.72 -8.08
N SER A 301 -8.66 -17.83 -7.91
CA SER A 301 -9.24 -18.40 -6.69
C SER A 301 -8.83 -19.86 -6.47
N GLY A 302 -8.90 -20.69 -7.52
CA GLY A 302 -8.47 -22.08 -7.46
C GLY A 302 -6.98 -22.21 -7.12
N ARG A 303 -6.14 -21.31 -7.65
CA ARG A 303 -4.71 -21.30 -7.34
C ARG A 303 -4.42 -20.91 -5.89
N LEU A 304 -5.07 -19.85 -5.38
CA LEU A 304 -4.95 -19.44 -3.98
C LEU A 304 -5.43 -20.53 -3.03
N ARG A 305 -6.50 -21.23 -3.38
CA ARG A 305 -7.01 -22.39 -2.61
C ARG A 305 -5.98 -23.52 -2.57
N SER A 306 -5.34 -23.84 -3.69
CA SER A 306 -4.25 -24.83 -3.73
C SER A 306 -3.07 -24.42 -2.84
N ILE A 307 -2.70 -23.14 -2.84
CA ILE A 307 -1.62 -22.63 -1.97
C ILE A 307 -2.04 -22.71 -0.50
N LEU A 308 -3.30 -22.40 -0.17
CA LEU A 308 -3.82 -22.53 1.20
C LEU A 308 -3.80 -23.98 1.69
N ILE A 309 -4.23 -24.94 0.86
CA ILE A 309 -4.14 -26.38 1.17
C ILE A 309 -2.70 -26.76 1.50
N ASN A 310 -1.74 -26.36 0.66
CA ASN A 310 -0.33 -26.64 0.92
C ASN A 310 0.16 -25.98 2.21
N CYS A 311 -0.31 -24.77 2.54
CA CYS A 311 0.03 -24.14 3.81
C CYS A 311 -0.46 -24.97 5.00
N TYR A 312 -1.70 -25.48 4.97
CA TYR A 312 -2.22 -26.32 6.04
C TYR A 312 -1.44 -27.62 6.18
N LEU A 313 -1.11 -28.29 5.08
CA LEU A 313 -0.33 -29.53 5.10
C LEU A 313 1.08 -29.29 5.66
N ASN A 314 1.74 -28.22 5.23
CA ASN A 314 3.03 -27.84 5.77
C ASN A 314 2.94 -27.55 7.28
N ILE A 315 1.91 -26.84 7.74
CA ILE A 315 1.71 -26.59 9.18
C ILE A 315 1.48 -27.89 9.94
N SER A 316 0.70 -28.83 9.41
CA SER A 316 0.50 -30.13 10.06
C SER A 316 1.81 -30.91 10.19
N ASP A 317 2.69 -30.85 9.18
CA ASP A 317 4.00 -31.52 9.25
C ASP A 317 4.88 -30.91 10.36
N LEU A 318 4.82 -29.60 10.55
CA LEU A 318 5.56 -28.94 11.64
C LEU A 318 5.07 -29.40 13.02
N PHE A 319 3.76 -29.51 13.23
CA PHE A 319 3.21 -30.01 14.49
C PHE A 319 3.41 -31.50 14.70
N PHE A 320 3.65 -32.27 13.62
CA PHE A 320 4.06 -33.66 13.72
C PHE A 320 5.44 -33.81 14.35
N GLU A 321 6.40 -32.96 13.98
CA GLU A 321 7.73 -32.91 14.62
C GLU A 321 7.60 -32.66 16.13
N ASP A 322 6.68 -31.77 16.52
CA ASP A 322 6.43 -31.39 17.92
C ASP A 322 5.49 -32.34 18.67
N LYS A 323 5.02 -33.44 18.04
CA LYS A 323 4.06 -34.42 18.57
C LYS A 323 2.73 -33.82 19.06
N GLU A 324 2.33 -32.68 18.49
CA GLU A 324 1.09 -31.98 18.83
C GLU A 324 -0.10 -32.50 18.02
N TYR A 325 -0.49 -33.76 18.22
CA TYR A 325 -1.47 -34.47 17.38
C TYR A 325 -2.83 -33.78 17.21
N ASN A 326 -3.31 -33.05 18.22
CA ASN A 326 -4.56 -32.30 18.14
C ASN A 326 -4.50 -31.20 17.07
N LYS A 327 -3.38 -30.48 16.97
CA LYS A 327 -3.19 -29.43 15.96
C LYS A 327 -3.01 -30.03 14.57
N ILE A 328 -2.34 -31.17 14.45
CA ILE A 328 -2.21 -31.91 13.20
C ILE A 328 -3.60 -32.22 12.63
N ILE A 329 -4.48 -32.82 13.44
CA ILE A 329 -5.85 -33.16 13.05
C ILE A 329 -6.63 -31.90 12.64
N GLU A 330 -6.46 -30.80 13.38
CA GLU A 330 -7.11 -29.52 13.05
C GLU A 330 -6.73 -29.05 11.64
N PHE A 331 -5.43 -28.99 11.32
CA PHE A 331 -4.95 -28.49 10.03
C PHE A 331 -5.22 -29.45 8.87
N ILE A 332 -5.16 -30.76 9.10
CA ILE A 332 -5.60 -31.75 8.11
C ILE A 332 -7.09 -31.57 7.79
N ASN A 333 -7.94 -31.39 8.81
CA ASN A 333 -9.36 -31.15 8.60
C ASN A 333 -9.63 -29.84 7.84
N LYS A 334 -8.84 -28.79 8.10
CA LYS A 334 -8.89 -27.54 7.31
C LYS A 334 -8.48 -27.77 5.85
N ALA A 335 -7.43 -28.54 5.58
CA ALA A 335 -7.02 -28.92 4.23
C ALA A 335 -8.12 -29.70 3.48
N LEU A 336 -8.71 -30.70 4.14
CA LEU A 336 -9.83 -31.48 3.57
C LEU A 336 -11.05 -30.61 3.25
N LYS A 337 -11.44 -29.71 4.17
CA LYS A 337 -12.53 -28.75 3.93
C LYS A 337 -12.24 -27.79 2.77
N ALA A 338 -10.97 -27.44 2.57
CA ALA A 338 -10.54 -26.63 1.42
C ALA A 338 -10.48 -27.42 0.10
N GLY A 339 -10.65 -28.75 0.13
CA GLY A 339 -10.69 -29.61 -1.05
C GLY A 339 -9.43 -30.45 -1.29
N ALA A 340 -8.58 -30.64 -0.28
CA ALA A 340 -7.45 -31.55 -0.38
C ALA A 340 -7.91 -33.00 -0.62
N ASN A 341 -7.15 -33.75 -1.41
CA ASN A 341 -7.39 -35.18 -1.54
C ASN A 341 -7.00 -35.88 -0.23
N LYS A 342 -7.86 -36.78 0.26
CA LYS A 342 -7.59 -37.61 1.44
C LYS A 342 -6.27 -38.35 1.33
N SER A 343 -5.89 -38.82 0.14
CA SER A 343 -4.63 -39.54 -0.08
C SER A 343 -3.38 -38.70 0.17
N TYR A 344 -3.47 -37.37 0.06
CA TYR A 344 -2.36 -36.46 0.36
C TYR A 344 -2.34 -36.02 1.84
N CYS A 345 -3.42 -36.24 2.57
CA CYS A 345 -3.54 -35.85 3.99
C CYS A 345 -3.18 -36.98 4.95
N TYR A 346 -3.27 -38.24 4.49
CA TYR A 346 -2.88 -39.42 5.24
C TYR A 346 -1.86 -40.17 4.40
N PRO A 347 -0.54 -39.97 4.61
CA PRO A 347 0.45 -40.79 3.91
C PRO A 347 0.12 -42.25 4.21
N SER A 348 -0.02 -43.06 3.15
CA SER A 348 -0.22 -44.49 3.28
C SER A 348 0.90 -45.03 4.16
N VAL A 349 0.54 -45.56 5.33
CA VAL A 349 1.48 -46.28 6.19
C VAL A 349 2.13 -47.34 5.30
N PRO A 350 3.46 -47.31 5.10
CA PRO A 350 4.11 -48.37 4.35
C PRO A 350 3.80 -49.68 5.08
N ARG A 351 3.13 -50.59 4.36
CA ARG A 351 2.79 -51.92 4.87
C ARG A 351 4.04 -52.77 5.07
#